data_AF-A0A7Y3DTG2-F1
#
_entry.id   AF-A0A7Y3DTG2-F1
#
_cell.length_a   1.000
_cell.length_b   1.000
_cell.length_c   1.000
_cell.angle_alpha   90.00
_cell.angle_beta   90.00
_cell.angle_gamma   90.00
#
_symmetry.space_group_name_H-M   'P 1'
#
loop_
_entity.id
_entity.type
_entity.pdbx_description
1 polymer ?
#
loop_
_entity_poly.entity_id
_entity_poly.type
_entity_poly.pdbx_seq_one_letter_code
_entity_poly.pdbx_strand_id
1 'polypeptide(L)'
;MADEKIHIDVLTLDSVQCAACGYMMESIAALPSDVQDMIEYTEWSIKNKDGVGKFIELKGKVLPTICIEKDLVFESIIPQYEELIDEMAKRAPSDDIRERIVALRDHGFEFDKIQENLKKAGAGLSTRSDSKIE
;
A
#
# COMPACT_ATOMS: atom_id res chain seq x y z
N MET A 1 12.74 -5.35 -20.88
CA MET A 1 13.37 -5.26 -19.55
C MET A 1 12.18 -5.20 -18.61
N ALA A 2 11.89 -6.28 -17.90
CA ALA A 2 10.77 -6.28 -16.98
C ALA A 2 11.15 -5.33 -15.84
N ASP A 3 10.34 -4.31 -15.64
CA ASP A 3 10.49 -3.36 -14.56
C ASP A 3 10.27 -4.17 -13.26
N GLU A 4 11.36 -4.54 -12.57
CA GLU A 4 11.30 -5.37 -11.36
C GLU A 4 10.75 -4.53 -10.20
N LYS A 5 9.46 -4.20 -10.21
CA LYS A 5 8.82 -3.46 -9.12
C LYS A 5 8.57 -4.36 -7.92
N ILE A 6 8.52 -3.74 -6.73
CA ILE A 6 8.06 -4.41 -5.51
C ILE A 6 6.53 -4.40 -5.49
N HIS A 7 5.93 -5.58 -5.39
CA HIS A 7 4.49 -5.76 -5.34
C HIS A 7 4.00 -5.65 -3.89
N ILE A 8 2.99 -4.80 -3.68
CA ILE A 8 2.40 -4.55 -2.38
C ILE A 8 0.88 -4.78 -2.48
N ASP A 9 0.39 -5.78 -1.76
CA ASP A 9 -1.05 -6.06 -1.68
C ASP A 9 -1.58 -5.54 -0.35
N VAL A 10 -2.58 -4.66 -0.38
CA VAL A 10 -3.21 -4.12 0.84
C VAL A 10 -4.60 -4.71 0.98
N LEU A 11 -4.75 -5.62 1.94
CA LEU A 11 -6.02 -6.25 2.27
C LEU A 11 -6.82 -5.31 3.17
N THR A 12 -7.99 -4.86 2.70
CA THR A 12 -8.84 -3.92 3.43
C THR A 12 -10.29 -4.39 3.49
N LEU A 13 -11.06 -3.81 4.40
CA LEU A 13 -12.52 -3.87 4.32
C LEU A 13 -13.02 -2.79 3.35
N ASP A 14 -12.67 -1.53 3.62
CA ASP A 14 -13.07 -0.36 2.85
C ASP A 14 -12.18 0.85 3.22
N SER A 15 -11.28 1.28 2.34
CA SER A 15 -10.41 2.44 2.59
C SER A 15 -11.13 3.79 2.69
N VAL A 16 -12.36 3.89 2.19
CA VAL A 16 -13.15 5.13 2.19
C VAL A 16 -13.95 5.27 3.48
N GLN A 17 -14.53 4.16 3.95
CA GLN A 17 -15.43 4.17 5.11
C GLN A 17 -14.78 3.72 6.42
N CYS A 18 -13.70 2.92 6.36
CA CYS A 18 -12.98 2.46 7.54
C CYS A 18 -11.70 3.27 7.75
N ALA A 19 -11.66 4.06 8.83
CA ALA A 19 -10.53 4.94 9.14
C ALA A 19 -9.18 4.22 9.18
N ALA A 20 -9.11 3.04 9.81
CA ALA A 20 -7.87 2.25 9.87
C ALA A 20 -7.41 1.78 8.48
N CYS A 21 -8.35 1.36 7.62
CA CYS A 21 -8.02 0.99 6.22
C CYS A 21 -7.53 2.20 5.43
N GLY A 22 -8.16 3.36 5.62
CA GLY A 22 -7.74 4.63 5.03
C GLY A 22 -6.32 5.03 5.42
N TYR A 23 -6.00 5.00 6.73
CA TYR A 23 -4.63 5.29 7.20
C TYR A 23 -3.59 4.31 6.66
N MET A 24 -3.95 3.03 6.53
CA MET A 24 -3.03 2.05 5.95
C MET A 24 -2.76 2.33 4.47
N MET A 25 -3.78 2.66 3.68
CA MET A 25 -3.59 3.08 2.29
C MET A 25 -2.79 4.39 2.18
N GLU A 26 -3.04 5.35 3.08
CA GLU A 26 -2.31 6.63 3.12
C GLU A 26 -0.82 6.42 3.42
N SER A 27 -0.47 5.45 4.30
CA SER A 27 0.93 5.12 4.61
C SER A 27 1.75 4.72 3.38
N ILE A 28 1.12 4.06 2.40
CA ILE A 28 1.75 3.66 1.13
C ILE A 28 1.66 4.80 0.12
N ALA A 29 0.51 5.45 -0.02
CA ALA A 29 0.32 6.53 -0.98
C ALA A 29 1.20 7.75 -0.71
N ALA A 30 1.56 7.99 0.56
CA ALA A 30 2.38 9.12 0.96
C ALA A 30 3.89 8.86 0.83
N LEU A 31 4.31 7.68 0.35
CA LEU A 31 5.70 7.43 -0.02
C LEU A 31 6.17 8.42 -1.10
N PRO A 32 7.44 8.87 -1.08
CA PRO A 32 8.01 9.76 -2.09
C PRO A 32 7.86 9.21 -3.52
N SER A 33 7.85 10.10 -4.52
CA SER A 33 7.72 9.72 -5.93
C SER A 33 8.75 8.68 -6.35
N ASP A 34 10.00 8.82 -5.92
CA ASP A 34 11.08 7.89 -6.23
C ASP A 34 10.76 6.47 -5.73
N VAL A 35 10.12 6.35 -4.57
CA VAL A 35 9.65 5.08 -4.02
C VAL A 35 8.44 4.57 -4.79
N GLN A 36 7.48 5.45 -5.12
CA GLN A 36 6.30 5.12 -5.91
C GLN A 36 6.65 4.54 -7.29
N ASP A 37 7.72 5.02 -7.92
CA ASP A 37 8.19 4.49 -9.21
C ASP A 37 8.72 3.06 -9.10
N MET A 38 9.24 2.66 -7.93
CA MET A 38 9.79 1.34 -7.66
C MET A 38 8.77 0.31 -7.17
N ILE A 39 7.53 0.72 -6.91
CA ILE A 39 6.49 -0.17 -6.37
C ILE A 39 5.26 -0.24 -7.25
N GLU A 40 4.55 -1.35 -7.11
CA GLU A 40 3.21 -1.53 -7.61
C GLU A 40 2.34 -2.00 -6.45
N TYR A 41 1.40 -1.16 -6.02
CA TYR A 41 0.51 -1.50 -4.91
C TYR A 41 -0.94 -1.59 -5.36
N THR A 42 -1.69 -2.54 -4.79
CA THR A 42 -3.11 -2.74 -5.08
C THR A 42 -3.90 -2.91 -3.79
N GLU A 43 -5.02 -2.18 -3.68
CA GLU A 43 -6.00 -2.39 -2.62
C GLU A 43 -6.94 -3.56 -2.97
N TRP A 44 -7.07 -4.51 -2.06
CA TRP A 44 -7.98 -5.65 -2.14
C TRP A 44 -9.05 -5.53 -1.07
N SER A 45 -10.15 -4.87 -1.42
CA SER A 45 -11.33 -4.79 -0.55
C SER A 45 -12.08 -6.12 -0.51
N ILE A 46 -12.24 -6.69 0.68
CA ILE A 46 -13.02 -7.92 0.90
C ILE A 46 -14.54 -7.72 0.70
N LYS A 47 -15.00 -6.52 0.34
CA LYS A 47 -16.38 -6.28 -0.15
C LYS A 47 -16.60 -6.86 -1.54
N ASN A 48 -15.52 -7.09 -2.30
CA ASN A 48 -15.55 -7.61 -3.66
C ASN A 48 -15.05 -9.06 -3.71
N LYS A 49 -15.51 -9.84 -4.70
CA LYS A 49 -15.11 -11.24 -4.85
C LYS A 49 -13.60 -11.40 -5.02
N ASP A 50 -12.97 -10.52 -5.81
CA ASP A 50 -11.53 -10.52 -6.04
C ASP A 50 -10.74 -10.29 -4.75
N GLY A 51 -11.19 -9.34 -3.92
CA GLY A 51 -10.56 -9.07 -2.63
C GLY A 51 -10.73 -10.21 -1.62
N VAL A 52 -11.89 -10.89 -1.61
CA VAL A 52 -12.06 -12.13 -0.82
C VAL A 52 -11.11 -13.23 -1.32
N GLY A 53 -11.00 -13.40 -2.64
CA GLY A 53 -10.08 -14.35 -3.26
C GLY A 53 -8.63 -14.09 -2.85
N LYS A 54 -8.19 -12.82 -2.94
CA LYS A 54 -6.85 -12.40 -2.53
C LYS A 54 -6.59 -12.53 -1.04
N PHE A 55 -7.57 -12.22 -0.19
CA PHE A 55 -7.47 -12.42 1.25
C PHE A 55 -7.23 -13.89 1.61
N ILE A 56 -7.90 -14.83 0.92
CA ILE A 56 -7.69 -16.26 1.10
C ILE A 56 -6.34 -16.72 0.52
N GLU A 57 -5.98 -16.26 -0.68
CA GLU A 57 -4.71 -16.57 -1.35
C GLU A 57 -3.51 -16.20 -0.49
N LEU A 58 -3.52 -14.98 0.06
CA LEU A 58 -2.46 -14.44 0.92
C LEU A 58 -2.57 -14.90 2.37
N LYS A 59 -3.56 -15.75 2.70
CA LYS A 59 -3.81 -16.28 4.05
C LYS A 59 -4.00 -15.19 5.11
N GLY A 60 -4.65 -14.09 4.72
CA GLY A 60 -4.98 -12.99 5.61
C GLY A 60 -5.79 -13.47 6.82
N LYS A 61 -5.50 -12.89 8.00
CA LYS A 61 -6.20 -13.20 9.26
C LYS A 61 -6.97 -12.01 9.81
N VAL A 62 -6.41 -10.82 9.67
CA VAL A 62 -6.94 -9.56 10.20
C VAL A 62 -6.90 -8.48 9.13
N LEU A 63 -7.68 -7.41 9.33
CA LEU A 63 -7.73 -6.25 8.44
C LEU A 63 -7.53 -4.97 9.25
N PRO A 64 -6.92 -3.93 8.66
CA PRO A 64 -6.23 -3.97 7.37
C PRO A 64 -4.88 -4.69 7.48
N THR A 65 -4.40 -5.28 6.37
CA THR A 65 -3.09 -5.96 6.32
C THR A 65 -2.31 -5.56 5.08
N ILE A 66 -1.03 -5.21 5.24
CA ILE A 66 -0.09 -5.01 4.11
C ILE A 66 0.70 -6.29 3.89
N CYS A 67 0.72 -6.73 2.64
CA CYS A 67 1.59 -7.78 2.16
C CYS A 67 2.62 -7.20 1.19
N ILE A 68 3.87 -7.64 1.29
CA ILE A 68 4.97 -7.24 0.40
C ILE A 68 5.52 -8.51 -0.23
N GLU A 69 5.55 -8.60 -1.55
CA GLU A 69 5.98 -9.81 -2.28
C GLU A 69 5.28 -11.09 -1.77
N LYS A 70 3.97 -10.99 -1.51
CA LYS A 70 3.08 -12.04 -0.97
C LYS A 70 3.33 -12.47 0.49
N ASP A 71 4.29 -11.88 1.19
CA ASP A 71 4.45 -12.07 2.63
C ASP A 71 3.54 -11.12 3.42
N LEU A 72 2.86 -11.63 4.44
CA LEU A 72 2.11 -10.82 5.41
C LEU A 72 3.11 -10.06 6.29
N VAL A 73 3.17 -8.73 6.17
CA VAL A 73 4.18 -7.91 6.86
C VAL A 73 3.57 -7.12 8.01
N PHE A 74 2.50 -6.38 7.74
CA PHE A 74 1.86 -5.53 8.74
C PHE A 74 0.41 -5.96 8.91
N GLU A 75 0.14 -6.74 9.96
CA GLU A 75 -1.19 -7.27 10.27
C GLU A 75 -1.89 -6.39 11.31
N SER A 76 -2.87 -5.58 10.89
CA SER A 76 -3.63 -4.66 11.76
C SER A 76 -2.78 -3.64 12.53
N ILE A 77 -1.59 -3.31 12.00
CA ILE A 77 -0.67 -2.32 12.57
C ILE A 77 -0.27 -1.38 11.43
N ILE A 78 -0.50 -0.08 11.59
CA ILE A 78 -0.13 0.92 10.57
C ILE A 78 1.37 1.17 10.68
N PRO A 79 2.17 0.90 9.63
CA PRO A 79 3.61 1.06 9.68
C PRO A 79 4.03 2.53 9.70
N GLN A 80 5.19 2.82 10.28
CA GLN A 80 5.90 4.06 10.02
C GLN A 80 6.63 4.01 8.68
N TYR A 81 6.99 5.18 8.15
CA TYR A 81 7.73 5.30 6.88
C TYR A 81 9.00 4.44 6.86
N GLU A 82 9.83 4.53 7.90
CA GLU A 82 11.08 3.76 7.99
C GLU A 82 10.84 2.26 8.04
N GLU A 83 9.82 1.80 8.76
CA GLU A 83 9.49 0.37 8.87
C GLU A 83 9.03 -0.19 7.52
N LEU A 84 8.22 0.59 6.78
CA LEU A 84 7.76 0.21 5.46
C LEU A 84 8.95 0.10 4.48
N ILE A 85 9.83 1.10 4.47
CA ILE A 85 11.04 1.11 3.64
C ILE A 85 11.97 -0.07 3.98
N ASP A 86 12.19 -0.35 5.27
CA ASP A 86 13.04 -1.45 5.71
C ASP A 86 12.46 -2.82 5.29
N GLU A 87 11.15 -3.02 5.39
CA GLU A 87 10.51 -4.28 4.99
C GLU A 87 10.46 -4.45 3.47
N MET A 88 10.35 -3.37 2.70
CA MET A 88 10.49 -3.37 1.24
C MET A 88 11.92 -3.71 0.83
N ALA A 89 12.92 -3.09 1.45
CA ALA A 89 14.33 -3.33 1.15
C ALA A 89 14.75 -4.79 1.43
N LYS A 90 14.18 -5.43 2.46
CA LYS A 90 14.39 -6.86 2.77
C LYS A 90 13.84 -7.80 1.70
N ARG A 91 12.83 -7.36 0.96
CA ARG A 91 12.12 -8.15 -0.07
C ARG A 91 12.33 -7.62 -1.48
N ALA A 92 13.29 -6.72 -1.67
CA ALA A 92 13.60 -6.18 -2.98
C ALA A 92 14.03 -7.31 -3.94
N PRO A 93 13.55 -7.29 -5.19
CA PRO A 93 13.86 -8.35 -6.17
C PRO A 93 15.33 -8.30 -6.64
N SER A 94 16.01 -7.16 -6.52
CA SER A 94 17.43 -6.98 -6.86
C SER A 94 18.17 -6.07 -5.88
N ASP A 95 19.50 -6.19 -5.85
CA ASP A 95 20.37 -5.33 -5.02
C ASP A 95 20.28 -3.84 -5.42
N ASP A 96 20.07 -3.52 -6.70
CA ASP A 96 19.92 -2.12 -7.18
C ASP A 96 18.70 -1.44 -6.52
N ILE A 97 17.55 -2.12 -6.52
CA ILE A 97 16.33 -1.61 -5.91
C ILE A 97 16.48 -1.50 -4.40
N ARG A 98 17.13 -2.49 -3.78
CA ARG A 98 17.44 -2.46 -2.34
C ARG A 98 18.27 -1.24 -1.98
N GLU A 99 19.37 -0.98 -2.69
CA GLU A 99 20.25 0.16 -2.42
C GLU A 99 19.52 1.49 -2.61
N ARG A 100 18.68 1.60 -3.65
CA ARG A 100 17.90 2.82 -3.93
C ARG A 100 16.81 3.08 -2.89
N ILE A 101 16.08 2.05 -2.46
CA ILE A 101 15.07 2.18 -1.39
C ILE A 101 15.72 2.55 -0.06
N VAL A 102 16.84 1.91 0.30
CA VAL A 102 17.55 2.21 1.55
C VAL A 102 18.11 3.63 1.53
N ALA A 103 18.62 4.12 0.40
CA ALA A 103 19.08 5.50 0.27
C ALA A 103 17.96 6.54 0.50
N LEU A 104 16.70 6.17 0.24
CA LEU A 104 15.53 7.03 0.45
C LEU A 104 14.98 6.99 1.88
N ARG A 105 15.55 6.15 2.76
CA ARG A 105 15.19 6.10 4.18
C ARG A 105 15.47 7.43 4.89
N ASP A 106 16.61 8.05 4.62
CA ASP A 106 17.05 9.33 5.21
C ASP A 106 16.38 10.56 4.55
N HIS A 107 15.79 10.39 3.37
CA HIS A 107 14.93 11.41 2.76
C HIS A 107 13.58 11.39 3.50
N GLY A 108 13.44 12.28 4.48
CA GLY A 108 12.24 12.39 5.30
C GLY A 108 10.95 12.64 4.51
N PHE A 109 9.82 12.31 5.14
CA PHE A 109 8.47 12.44 4.60
C PHE A 109 8.12 13.89 4.20
N GLU A 110 7.79 14.12 2.93
CA GLU A 110 7.39 15.44 2.42
C GLU A 110 5.93 15.76 2.80
N PHE A 111 5.72 16.29 4.02
CA PHE A 111 4.39 16.66 4.54
C PHE A 111 3.62 17.66 3.67
N ASP A 112 4.30 18.45 2.84
CA ASP A 112 3.69 19.48 1.99
C ASP A 112 2.78 18.91 0.88
N LYS A 113 2.92 17.62 0.54
CA LYS A 113 2.25 16.99 -0.61
C LYS A 113 1.12 16.01 -0.26
N ILE A 114 0.70 15.94 1.01
CA ILE A 114 -0.35 15.01 1.50
C ILE A 114 -1.62 15.02 0.64
N GLN A 115 -2.13 16.20 0.26
CA GLN A 115 -3.38 16.32 -0.52
C GLN A 115 -3.23 15.81 -1.97
N GLU A 116 -2.03 15.89 -2.53
CA GLU A 116 -1.73 15.41 -3.89
C GLU A 116 -1.52 13.89 -3.89
N ASN A 117 -0.84 13.37 -2.86
CA ASN A 117 -0.64 11.93 -2.64
C ASN A 117 -1.97 11.20 -2.44
N LEU A 118 -2.90 11.79 -1.68
CA LEU A 118 -4.27 11.27 -1.50
C LEU A 118 -5.06 11.14 -2.82
N LYS A 119 -4.88 12.08 -3.76
CA LYS A 119 -5.51 12.02 -5.08
C LYS A 119 -4.85 10.97 -5.98
N LYS A 120 -3.52 10.84 -5.94
CA LYS A 120 -2.77 9.78 -6.65
C LYS A 120 -3.14 8.38 -6.14
N ALA A 121 -3.44 8.26 -4.85
CA ALA A 121 -3.82 7.00 -4.21
C ALA A 121 -5.08 6.34 -4.79
N GLY A 122 -5.89 7.09 -5.54
CA GLY A 122 -7.16 6.63 -6.07
C GLY A 122 -8.17 6.25 -4.98
N ALA A 123 -7.99 6.75 -3.76
CA ALA A 123 -8.87 6.49 -2.63
C ALA A 123 -10.31 6.87 -3.02
N GLY A 124 -11.18 5.86 -3.13
CA GLY A 124 -12.58 6.02 -3.49
C GLY A 124 -12.95 6.03 -4.97
N LEU A 125 -12.01 5.83 -5.90
CA LEU A 125 -12.32 5.72 -7.34
C LEU A 125 -12.91 4.36 -7.75
N SER A 126 -12.68 3.31 -6.95
CA SER A 126 -13.15 1.93 -7.23
C SER A 126 -14.23 1.44 -6.25
N THR A 127 -14.71 2.30 -5.36
CA THR A 127 -15.83 2.00 -4.46
C THR A 127 -17.15 2.41 -5.11
N ARG A 128 -18.10 1.47 -5.18
CA ARG A 128 -19.44 1.62 -5.79
C ARG A 128 -20.05 3.01 -5.51
N SER A 129 -20.26 3.82 -6.55
CA SER A 129 -20.86 5.16 -6.47
C SER A 129 -22.41 5.16 -6.44
N ASP A 130 -23.05 4.09 -5.99
CA ASP A 130 -24.52 3.95 -6.07
C ASP A 130 -25.31 4.86 -5.11
N SER A 131 -24.66 5.71 -4.33
CA SER A 131 -25.35 6.72 -3.53
C SER A 131 -25.69 7.94 -4.39
N LYS A 132 -26.74 7.82 -5.22
CA LYS A 132 -27.52 9.00 -5.60
C LYS A 132 -28.11 9.57 -4.32
N ILE A 133 -27.67 10.77 -3.97
CA ILE A 133 -28.29 11.58 -2.92
C ILE A 133 -29.53 12.20 -3.58
N GLU A 134 -30.70 11.65 -3.28
CA GLU A 134 -32.00 12.33 -3.44
C GLU A 134 -32.41 12.93 -2.09
#